data_AF-A0AAV2EHL7-F1
#
_entry.id   AF-A0AAV2EHL7-F1
#
_cell.length_a   1.000
_cell.length_b   1.000
_cell.length_c   1.000
_cell.angle_alpha   90.00
_cell.angle_beta   90.00
_cell.angle_gamma   90.00
#
_symmetry.space_group_name_H-M   'P 1'
#
loop_
_entity.id
_entity.type
_entity.pdbx_description
1 polymer ?
#
loop_
_entity_poly.entity_id
_entity_poly.type
_entity_poly.pdbx_seq_one_letter_code
_entity_poly.pdbx_strand_id
1 'polypeptide(L)'
;MFRFLPLPEGALCLIAATAFCAEYLLFYFHSTSHKGLEGYYHLILVLLIGLCVVSSVAGALLPTSFPVDLTNGIAITLQGLWFYQTAFSLYGPMMPDGCQLTGDQIACGSAASRVRGELLANFQLFSLVLGVLVAVVVSYGYAASRHGRS
;
A
#
# COMPACT_ATOMS: atom_id res chain seq x y z
N MET A 1 23.00 3.81 -0.47
CA MET A 1 23.57 3.00 -1.57
C MET A 1 22.85 3.25 -2.91
N PHE A 2 22.49 4.50 -3.25
CA PHE A 2 21.80 4.84 -4.51
C PHE A 2 22.28 6.18 -5.10
N ARG A 3 23.60 6.38 -5.25
CA ARG A 3 24.17 7.64 -5.79
C ARG A 3 25.05 7.45 -7.04
N PHE A 4 25.11 6.26 -7.65
CA PHE A 4 26.18 5.96 -8.62
C PHE A 4 25.77 5.60 -10.05
N LEU A 5 24.48 5.51 -10.40
CA LEU A 5 24.08 5.31 -11.80
C LEU A 5 22.99 6.32 -12.19
N PRO A 6 23.25 7.30 -13.07
CA PRO A 6 22.21 8.11 -13.68
C PRO A 6 21.48 7.22 -14.71
N LEU A 7 20.61 6.34 -14.22
CA LEU A 7 19.71 5.57 -15.06
C LEU A 7 18.62 6.53 -15.59
N PRO A 8 18.24 6.41 -16.88
CA PRO A 8 17.11 7.18 -17.42
C PRO A 8 15.85 6.91 -16.59
N GLU A 9 15.01 7.92 -16.37
CA GLU A 9 13.80 7.85 -15.52
C GLU A 9 12.91 6.63 -15.80
N GLY A 10 12.78 6.25 -17.09
CA GLY A 10 12.04 5.05 -17.48
C GLY A 10 12.65 3.74 -16.95
N ALA A 11 13.97 3.65 -16.84
CA ALA A 11 14.65 2.46 -16.29
C ALA A 11 14.46 2.35 -14.76
N LEU A 12 14.43 3.48 -14.04
CA LEU A 12 14.07 3.48 -12.62
C LEU A 12 12.63 3.00 -12.39
N CYS A 13 11.68 3.47 -13.20
CA CYS A 13 10.29 3.02 -13.14
C CYS A 13 10.15 1.52 -13.44
N LEU A 14 10.91 0.98 -14.40
CA LEU A 14 10.92 -0.45 -14.73
C LEU A 14 11.55 -1.32 -13.64
N ILE A 15 12.63 -0.85 -13.00
CA ILE A 15 13.25 -1.55 -11.86
C ILE A 15 12.28 -1.55 -10.67
N ALA A 16 11.63 -0.42 -10.38
CA ALA A 16 10.62 -0.32 -9.35
C ALA A 16 9.42 -1.25 -9.64
N ALA A 17 8.92 -1.25 -10.89
CA ALA A 17 7.86 -2.17 -11.31
C ALA A 17 8.27 -3.64 -11.14
N THR A 18 9.52 -3.99 -11.46
CA THR A 18 10.04 -5.35 -11.26
C THR A 18 10.12 -5.72 -9.77
N ALA A 19 10.58 -4.80 -8.92
CA ALA A 19 10.62 -5.00 -7.48
C ALA A 19 9.22 -5.21 -6.89
N PHE A 20 8.25 -4.37 -7.28
CA PHE A 20 6.85 -4.52 -6.87
C PHE A 20 6.23 -5.81 -7.43
N CYS A 21 6.56 -6.23 -8.65
CA CYS A 21 6.13 -7.53 -9.18
C CYS A 21 6.69 -8.71 -8.37
N ALA A 22 7.96 -8.66 -7.98
CA ALA A 22 8.56 -9.70 -7.13
C ALA A 22 7.87 -9.74 -5.75
N GLU A 23 7.61 -8.57 -5.17
CA GLU A 23 6.89 -8.44 -3.90
C GLU A 23 5.45 -8.95 -4.00
N TYR A 24 4.74 -8.62 -5.09
CA TYR A 24 3.40 -9.12 -5.39
C TYR A 24 3.37 -10.65 -5.41
N LEU A 25 4.29 -11.28 -6.13
CA LEU A 25 4.35 -12.73 -6.23
C LEU A 25 4.65 -13.37 -4.87
N LEU A 26 5.56 -12.80 -4.10
CA LEU A 26 5.90 -13.28 -2.75
C LEU A 26 4.66 -13.25 -1.84
N PHE A 27 3.98 -12.11 -1.75
CA PHE A 27 2.79 -11.99 -0.91
C PHE A 27 1.59 -12.78 -1.46
N TYR A 28 1.48 -12.95 -2.77
CA TYR A 28 0.44 -13.78 -3.36
C TYR A 28 0.60 -15.25 -2.97
N PHE A 29 1.81 -15.81 -3.10
CA PHE A 29 2.09 -17.18 -2.68
C PHE A 29 2.08 -17.37 -1.16
N HIS A 30 2.42 -16.34 -0.40
CA HIS A 30 2.27 -16.36 1.05
C HIS A 30 0.77 -16.36 1.43
N SER A 31 -0.02 -15.45 0.87
CA SER A 31 -1.44 -15.26 1.17
C SER A 31 -2.31 -16.47 0.82
N THR A 32 -1.93 -17.30 -0.16
CA THR A 32 -2.67 -18.53 -0.47
C THR A 32 -2.58 -19.59 0.64
N SER A 33 -1.59 -19.49 1.54
CA SER A 33 -1.45 -20.38 2.70
C SER A 33 -2.33 -19.96 3.89
N HIS A 34 -2.73 -18.69 3.98
CA HIS A 34 -3.49 -18.17 5.12
C HIS A 34 -4.98 -18.07 4.79
N LYS A 35 -5.84 -18.78 5.54
CA LYS A 35 -7.30 -18.68 5.41
C LYS A 35 -7.89 -17.92 6.60
N GLY A 36 -8.57 -16.79 6.33
CA GLY A 36 -9.26 -16.02 7.38
C GLY A 36 -9.07 -14.51 7.25
N LEU A 37 -8.88 -13.84 8.39
CA LEU A 37 -8.70 -12.39 8.48
C LEU A 37 -7.34 -11.93 7.92
N GLU A 38 -6.27 -12.66 8.23
CA GLU A 38 -4.91 -12.41 7.73
C GLU A 38 -4.86 -12.39 6.19
N GLY A 39 -5.48 -13.39 5.54
CA GLY A 39 -5.60 -13.44 4.08
C GLY A 39 -6.37 -12.25 3.49
N TYR A 40 -7.32 -11.66 4.22
CA TYR A 40 -8.04 -10.46 3.76
C TYR A 40 -7.12 -9.22 3.75
N TYR A 41 -6.32 -9.01 4.81
CA TYR A 41 -5.35 -7.92 4.87
C TYR A 41 -4.26 -8.07 3.79
N HIS A 42 -3.75 -9.30 3.60
CA HIS A 42 -2.77 -9.58 2.55
C HIS A 42 -3.34 -9.40 1.15
N LEU A 43 -4.62 -9.74 0.92
CA LEU A 43 -5.27 -9.52 -0.37
C LEU A 43 -5.35 -8.02 -0.70
N ILE A 44 -5.70 -7.17 0.26
CA ILE A 44 -5.69 -5.71 0.08
C ILE A 44 -4.27 -5.21 -0.24
N LEU A 45 -3.26 -5.76 0.44
CA LEU A 45 -1.86 -5.43 0.21
C LEU A 45 -1.41 -5.77 -1.22
N VAL A 46 -1.76 -6.96 -1.69
CA VAL A 46 -1.47 -7.44 -3.05
C VAL A 46 -2.17 -6.55 -4.10
N LEU A 47 -3.40 -6.10 -3.85
CA LEU A 47 -4.10 -5.14 -4.73
C LEU A 47 -3.39 -3.78 -4.79
N LEU A 48 -2.91 -3.26 -3.67
CA LEU A 48 -2.15 -2.01 -3.60
C LEU A 48 -0.81 -2.12 -4.35
N ILE A 49 -0.10 -3.24 -4.21
CA ILE A 49 1.13 -3.50 -4.96
C ILE A 49 0.82 -3.56 -6.46
N GLY A 50 -0.26 -4.23 -6.87
CA GLY A 50 -0.70 -4.27 -8.26
C GLY A 50 -0.97 -2.86 -8.83
N LEU A 51 -1.60 -1.99 -8.03
CA LEU A 51 -1.81 -0.59 -8.40
C LEU A 51 -0.48 0.17 -8.55
N CYS A 52 0.52 -0.09 -7.70
CA CYS A 52 1.87 0.48 -7.82
C CYS A 52 2.57 0.02 -9.10
N VAL A 53 2.45 -1.27 -9.47
CA VAL A 53 3.00 -1.80 -10.72
C VAL A 53 2.37 -1.09 -11.92
N VAL A 54 1.04 -1.02 -11.99
CA VAL A 54 0.33 -0.35 -13.08
C VAL A 54 0.71 1.12 -13.17
N SER A 55 0.78 1.83 -12.04
CA SER A 55 1.15 3.25 -11.99
C SER A 55 2.60 3.48 -12.40
N SER A 56 3.52 2.61 -11.98
CA SER A 56 4.95 2.68 -12.36
C SER A 56 5.15 2.39 -13.86
N VAL A 57 4.42 1.42 -14.42
CA VAL A 57 4.43 1.14 -15.86
C VAL A 57 3.82 2.32 -16.63
N ALA A 58 2.72 2.89 -16.15
CA ALA A 58 2.11 4.08 -16.75
C ALA A 58 3.06 5.28 -16.72
N GLY A 59 3.78 5.50 -15.61
CA GLY A 59 4.82 6.53 -15.50
C GLY A 59 5.99 6.31 -16.46
N ALA A 60 6.39 5.06 -16.69
CA ALA A 60 7.41 4.72 -17.69
C ALA A 60 6.94 4.98 -19.13
N LEU A 61 5.66 4.75 -19.43
CA LEU A 61 5.08 4.98 -20.76
C LEU A 61 4.72 6.44 -21.03
N LEU A 62 4.40 7.22 -19.98
CA LEU A 62 3.99 8.62 -20.04
C LEU A 62 4.84 9.50 -19.10
N PRO A 63 6.17 9.61 -19.34
CA PRO A 63 7.11 10.31 -18.46
C PRO A 63 6.88 11.82 -18.35
N THR A 64 6.02 12.40 -19.18
CA THR A 64 5.78 13.85 -19.27
C THR A 64 4.57 14.34 -18.47
N SER A 65 3.88 13.45 -17.76
CA SER A 65 2.63 13.78 -17.07
C SER A 65 2.80 13.84 -15.54
N PHE A 66 2.91 15.05 -15.00
CA PHE A 66 2.87 15.34 -13.57
C PHE A 66 1.78 14.58 -12.78
N PRO A 67 0.52 14.47 -13.27
CA PRO A 67 -0.50 13.71 -12.53
C PRO A 67 -0.20 12.21 -12.42
N VAL A 68 0.51 11.62 -13.39
CA VAL A 68 0.86 10.18 -13.35
C VAL A 68 1.96 9.93 -12.31
N ASP A 69 2.97 10.79 -12.26
CA ASP A 69 4.03 10.70 -11.25
C ASP A 69 3.47 10.93 -9.83
N LEU A 70 2.59 11.92 -9.67
CA LEU A 70 1.89 12.16 -8.40
C LEU A 70 1.04 10.96 -7.98
N THR A 71 0.30 10.34 -8.91
CA THR A 71 -0.51 9.15 -8.65
C THR A 71 0.36 7.95 -8.26
N ASN A 72 1.51 7.78 -8.91
CA ASN A 72 2.47 6.74 -8.56
C ASN A 72 3.01 6.93 -7.13
N GLY A 73 3.40 8.15 -6.77
CA GLY A 73 3.82 8.48 -5.41
C GLY A 73 2.75 8.23 -4.35
N ILE A 74 1.49 8.56 -4.64
CA ILE A 74 0.33 8.27 -3.77
C ILE A 74 0.16 6.76 -3.59
N ALA A 75 0.20 5.99 -4.67
CA ALA A 75 0.05 4.54 -4.63
C ALA A 75 1.15 3.88 -3.78
N ILE A 76 2.42 4.27 -4.00
CA ILE A 76 3.57 3.76 -3.23
C ILE A 76 3.43 4.12 -1.74
N THR A 77 3.03 5.35 -1.43
CA THR A 77 2.84 5.79 -0.04
C THR A 77 1.72 5.00 0.65
N LEU A 78 0.60 4.78 -0.05
CA LEU A 78 -0.50 3.97 0.46
C LEU A 78 -0.10 2.50 0.66
N GLN A 79 0.64 1.92 -0.27
CA GLN A 79 1.14 0.55 -0.17
C GLN A 79 2.05 0.38 1.05
N GLY A 80 3.02 1.28 1.25
CA GLY A 80 3.94 1.22 2.38
C GLY A 80 3.23 1.44 3.73
N LEU A 81 2.31 2.41 3.81
CA LEU A 81 1.50 2.63 5.01
C LEU A 81 0.61 1.44 5.34
N TRP A 82 -0.01 0.83 4.33
CA TRP A 82 -0.84 -0.35 4.52
C TRP A 82 -0.02 -1.56 4.99
N PHE A 83 1.19 -1.76 4.46
CA PHE A 83 2.10 -2.80 4.92
C PHE A 83 2.42 -2.63 6.41
N TYR A 84 2.78 -1.42 6.83
CA TYR A 84 3.06 -1.11 8.21
C TYR A 84 1.82 -1.30 9.10
N GLN A 85 0.67 -0.76 8.69
CA GLN A 85 -0.58 -0.90 9.43
C GLN A 85 -0.99 -2.37 9.59
N THR A 86 -0.85 -3.18 8.55
CA THR A 86 -1.15 -4.61 8.57
C THR A 86 -0.28 -5.34 9.58
N ALA A 87 1.02 -5.04 9.62
CA ALA A 87 1.93 -5.63 10.62
C ALA A 87 1.51 -5.29 12.06
N PHE A 88 1.11 -4.03 12.33
CA PHE A 88 0.63 -3.62 13.65
C PHE A 88 -0.75 -4.16 14.01
N SER A 89 -1.65 -4.30 13.03
CA SER A 89 -3.00 -4.83 13.24
C SER A 89 -3.01 -6.35 13.46
N LEU A 90 -2.12 -7.10 12.80
CA LEU A 90 -2.08 -8.57 12.87
C LEU A 90 -1.10 -9.10 13.92
N TYR A 91 0.05 -8.46 14.10
CA TYR A 91 1.11 -8.93 15.02
C TYR A 91 1.42 -7.93 16.14
N GLY A 92 0.71 -6.81 16.19
CA GLY A 92 0.90 -5.76 17.19
C GLY A 92 -0.25 -5.66 18.20
N PRO A 93 -0.26 -4.60 19.03
CA PRO A 93 -1.23 -4.43 20.11
C PRO A 93 -2.64 -4.07 19.63
N MET A 94 -2.84 -3.82 18.33
CA MET A 94 -4.14 -3.49 17.73
C MET A 94 -4.92 -4.71 17.22
N MET A 95 -4.54 -5.92 17.66
CA MET A 95 -5.21 -7.15 17.25
C MET A 95 -6.67 -7.20 17.73
N PRO A 96 -7.66 -7.52 16.87
CA PRO A 96 -9.07 -7.54 17.25
C PRO A 96 -9.37 -8.56 18.35
N ASP A 97 -10.21 -8.19 19.30
CA ASP A 97 -10.66 -9.06 20.39
C ASP A 97 -11.30 -10.34 19.84
N GLY A 98 -10.78 -11.50 20.25
CA GLY A 98 -11.27 -12.82 19.84
C GLY A 98 -10.59 -13.42 18.62
N CYS A 99 -9.51 -12.81 18.11
CA CYS A 99 -8.54 -13.45 17.23
C CYS A 99 -7.25 -13.71 18.03
N GLN A 100 -6.64 -14.87 17.83
CA GLN A 100 -5.37 -15.25 18.46
C GLN A 100 -4.43 -15.86 17.43
N LEU A 101 -3.12 -15.56 17.57
CA LEU A 101 -2.09 -16.31 16.87
C LEU A 101 -2.06 -17.72 17.45
N THR A 102 -2.54 -18.70 16.68
CA THR A 102 -2.45 -20.11 17.05
C THR A 102 -1.37 -20.75 16.17
N GLY A 103 -0.13 -20.77 16.67
CA GLY A 103 1.03 -21.12 15.86
C GLY A 103 1.40 -19.99 14.90
N ASP A 104 1.44 -20.29 13.60
CA ASP A 104 1.83 -19.38 12.51
C ASP A 104 0.63 -18.84 11.71
N GLN A 105 -0.59 -18.97 12.27
CA GLN A 105 -1.85 -18.60 11.60
C GLN A 105 -2.75 -17.83 12.56
N ILE A 106 -3.38 -16.76 12.06
CA ILE A 106 -4.33 -15.97 12.84
C ILE A 106 -5.71 -16.62 12.77
N ALA A 107 -6.08 -17.30 13.86
CA ALA A 107 -7.38 -17.94 14.00
C ALA A 107 -8.33 -17.03 14.80
N CYS A 108 -9.45 -16.67 14.19
CA CYS A 108 -10.55 -15.98 14.88
C CYS A 108 -11.58 -17.00 15.35
N GLY A 109 -11.91 -16.98 16.64
CA GLY A 109 -12.77 -17.99 17.27
C GLY A 109 -14.24 -18.01 16.80
N SER A 110 -14.69 -17.01 16.04
CA SER A 110 -16.07 -16.92 15.55
C SER A 110 -16.18 -16.17 14.22
N ALA A 111 -17.24 -16.42 13.44
CA ALA A 111 -17.53 -15.65 12.22
C ALA A 111 -17.80 -14.16 12.53
N ALA A 112 -18.34 -13.85 13.71
CA ALA A 112 -18.59 -12.47 14.13
C ALA A 112 -17.30 -11.67 14.38
N SER A 113 -16.27 -12.28 14.98
CA SER A 113 -14.96 -11.61 15.16
C SER A 113 -14.24 -11.40 13.84
N ARG A 114 -14.42 -12.30 12.86
CA ARG A 114 -13.94 -12.11 11.49
C ARG A 114 -14.58 -10.89 10.81
N VAL A 115 -15.91 -10.77 10.83
CA VAL A 115 -16.62 -9.63 10.24
C VAL A 115 -16.21 -8.31 10.88
N ARG A 116 -16.00 -8.28 12.21
CA ARG A 116 -15.49 -7.09 12.89
C ARG A 116 -14.08 -6.72 12.45
N GLY A 117 -13.20 -7.71 12.28
CA GLY A 117 -11.85 -7.50 11.76
C GLY A 117 -11.84 -6.97 10.33
N GLU A 118 -12.70 -7.50 9.45
CA GLU A 118 -12.85 -7.04 8.06
C GLU A 118 -13.42 -5.61 8.01
N LEU A 119 -14.37 -5.27 8.88
CA LEU A 119 -14.90 -3.90 9.00
C LEU A 119 -13.81 -2.92 9.48
N LEU A 120 -13.02 -3.29 10.48
CA LEU A 120 -11.88 -2.50 10.96
C LEU A 120 -10.85 -2.27 9.85
N ALA A 121 -10.54 -3.31 9.07
CA ALA A 121 -9.62 -3.21 7.94
C ALA A 121 -10.12 -2.19 6.90
N ASN A 122 -11.41 -2.26 6.54
CA ASN A 122 -12.01 -1.30 5.61
C ASN A 122 -11.95 0.13 6.15
N PHE A 123 -12.29 0.33 7.43
CA PHE A 123 -12.22 1.64 8.07
C PHE A 123 -10.78 2.20 8.08
N GLN A 124 -9.79 1.37 8.42
CA GLN A 124 -8.37 1.74 8.35
C GLN A 124 -7.95 2.12 6.93
N LEU A 125 -8.38 1.36 5.92
CA LEU A 125 -8.08 1.64 4.52
C LEU A 125 -8.68 2.98 4.08
N PHE A 126 -9.95 3.22 4.36
CA PHE A 126 -10.62 4.48 4.03
C PHE A 126 -9.96 5.67 4.74
N SER A 127 -9.60 5.53 6.01
CA SER A 127 -8.91 6.56 6.76
C SER A 127 -7.52 6.86 6.17
N LEU A 128 -6.77 5.83 5.77
CA LEU A 128 -5.46 6.00 5.14
C LEU A 128 -5.57 6.68 3.78
N VAL A 129 -6.50 6.24 2.93
CA VAL A 129 -6.77 6.86 1.62
C VAL A 129 -7.13 8.33 1.79
N LEU A 130 -8.06 8.65 2.70
CA LEU A 130 -8.45 10.04 2.98
C LEU A 130 -7.25 10.85 3.48
N GLY A 131 -6.47 10.31 4.42
CA GLY A 131 -5.31 10.98 4.99
C GLY A 131 -4.25 11.33 3.94
N VAL A 132 -3.94 10.39 3.03
CA VAL A 132 -2.99 10.61 1.94
C VAL A 132 -3.54 11.64 0.95
N LEU A 133 -4.82 11.55 0.56
CA LEU A 133 -5.43 12.55 -0.33
C LEU A 133 -5.42 13.96 0.28
N VAL A 134 -5.76 14.10 1.55
CA VAL A 134 -5.69 15.38 2.27
C VAL A 134 -4.25 15.89 2.31
N ALA A 135 -3.27 15.04 2.61
CA ALA A 135 -1.85 15.43 2.63
C ALA A 135 -1.38 15.93 1.25
N VAL A 136 -1.81 15.29 0.17
CA VAL A 136 -1.52 15.73 -1.21
C VAL A 136 -2.18 17.08 -1.51
N VAL A 137 -3.46 17.24 -1.19
CA VAL A 137 -4.17 18.51 -1.43
C VAL A 137 -3.56 19.66 -0.62
N VAL A 138 -3.22 19.41 0.66
CA VAL A 138 -2.59 20.40 1.53
C VAL A 138 -1.19 20.76 1.03
N SER A 139 -0.37 19.78 0.65
CA SER A 139 0.98 20.04 0.13
C SER A 139 0.94 20.78 -1.21
N TYR A 140 0.04 20.40 -2.12
CA TYR A 140 -0.18 21.10 -3.38
C TYR A 140 -0.70 22.54 -3.15
N GLY A 141 -1.72 22.71 -2.29
CA GLY A 141 -2.26 24.01 -1.93
C GLY A 141 -1.22 24.92 -1.27
N TYR A 142 -0.38 24.37 -0.40
CA TYR A 142 0.74 25.08 0.20
C TYR A 142 1.78 25.50 -0.84
N ALA A 143 2.17 24.60 -1.74
CA ALA A 143 3.10 24.90 -2.83
C ALA A 143 2.56 25.99 -3.77
N ALA A 144 1.27 25.91 -4.13
CA ALA A 144 0.57 26.90 -4.95
C ALA A 144 0.47 28.26 -4.24
N SER A 145 0.21 28.29 -2.93
CA SER A 145 0.17 29.54 -2.16
C SER A 145 1.53 30.26 -2.09
N ARG A 146 2.63 29.50 -2.15
CA ARG A 146 4.00 30.01 -2.10
C ARG A 146 4.53 30.44 -3.47
N HIS A 147 4.16 29.75 -4.56
CA HIS A 147 4.70 29.98 -5.90
C HIS A 147 3.70 30.62 -6.89
N GLY A 148 2.41 30.69 -6.55
CA GLY A 148 1.37 31.34 -7.36
C GLY A 148 1.30 32.86 -7.19
N ARG A 149 2.24 33.47 -6.45
CA ARG A 149 2.47 34.91 -6.39
C ARG A 149 3.80 35.25 -7.10
N SER A 150 3.83 35.06 -8.41
CA SER A 150 4.79 35.68 -9.35
C SER A 150 4.07 35.99 -10.65
#